data_AF-A0AAD8PBD7-F1
#
_entry.id   AF-A0AAD8PBD7-F1
#
_cell.length_a   1.000
_cell.length_b   1.000
_cell.length_c   1.000
_cell.angle_alpha   90.00
_cell.angle_beta   90.00
_cell.angle_gamma   90.00
#
_symmetry.space_group_name_H-M   'P 1'
#
loop_
_entity.id
_entity.type
_entity.pdbx_description
1 polymer ?
#
loop_
_entity_poly.entity_id
_entity_poly.type
_entity_poly.pdbx_seq_one_letter_code
_entity_poly.pdbx_strand_id
1 'polypeptide(L)'
;MKQMESPIVVVSISRINEQLHERTIQKTHQREANPTCVDSTKRPSELVLLEKTFNVLDRAITKFLDATIHISVDPAYILSDNWAPVDEISPTECNVMHGTIPQCLSGVYLRNGPSPHFPPNGPYHYFDGDGMVHCIRISHGRATFCSRYVKTNKYLFENQVRSHAIPNIVGGMQGLGSFIARAVLFSARVVFSGYDIKKGIGVANTSLALLGGNLCALCESDIPYALKIKDNGDVITMGQIDFNGNLSMNMTAHLKIDPNTKEAFAFR
;
A
#
# COMPACT_ATOMS: atom_id res chain seq x y z
N MET A 1 29.95 -39.04 -4.45
CA MET A 1 29.20 -37.84 -4.89
C MET A 1 28.83 -37.07 -3.63
N LYS A 2 29.55 -36.00 -3.27
CA LYS A 2 29.15 -35.15 -2.15
C LYS A 2 27.99 -34.28 -2.63
N GLN A 3 26.83 -34.37 -1.97
CA GLN A 3 25.77 -33.38 -2.12
C GLN A 3 26.39 -32.01 -1.80
N MET A 4 26.47 -31.14 -2.80
CA MET A 4 26.74 -29.73 -2.58
C MET A 4 25.46 -29.16 -2.00
N GLU A 5 25.38 -29.06 -0.67
CA GLU A 5 24.34 -28.25 -0.03
C GLU A 5 24.53 -26.81 -0.50
N SER A 6 23.51 -26.25 -1.15
CA SER A 6 23.51 -24.85 -1.58
C SER A 6 23.76 -23.97 -0.34
N PRO A 7 24.72 -23.05 -0.37
CA PRO A 7 24.98 -22.19 0.78
C PRO A 7 23.75 -21.32 1.04
N ILE A 8 23.04 -21.61 2.13
CA ILE A 8 21.89 -20.83 2.57
C ILE A 8 22.42 -19.60 3.29
N VAL A 9 21.98 -18.41 2.88
CA VAL A 9 22.27 -17.16 3.60
C VAL A 9 20.99 -16.70 4.26
N VAL A 10 21.03 -16.52 5.58
CA VAL A 10 19.88 -16.03 6.35
C VAL A 10 20.22 -14.64 6.86
N VAL A 11 19.39 -13.67 6.50
CA VAL A 11 19.46 -12.30 7.02
C VAL A 11 18.25 -12.04 7.92
N SER A 12 18.46 -11.32 9.01
CA SER A 12 17.40 -10.94 9.94
C SER A 12 17.42 -9.43 10.18
N ILE A 13 16.27 -8.91 10.59
CA ILE A 13 16.14 -7.54 11.06
C ILE A 13 15.60 -7.64 12.47
N SER A 14 16.37 -7.15 13.44
CA SER A 14 15.89 -7.00 14.81
C SER A 14 14.89 -5.85 14.82
N ARG A 15 13.59 -6.13 15.03
CA ARG A 15 12.64 -5.06 15.35
C ARG A 15 13.13 -4.39 16.64
N ILE A 16 13.40 -3.09 16.59
CA ILE A 16 13.67 -2.26 17.78
C ILE A 16 12.35 -2.10 18.53
N ASN A 17 11.77 -3.18 19.06
CA ASN A 17 10.42 -3.17 19.63
C ASN A 17 10.38 -3.11 21.16
N GLU A 18 11.51 -2.94 21.86
CA GLU A 18 11.50 -2.80 23.33
C GLU A 18 11.82 -1.40 23.85
N GLN A 19 12.37 -0.49 23.05
CA GLN A 19 12.75 0.87 23.54
C GLN A 19 11.92 2.03 22.96
N LEU A 20 11.00 1.79 22.04
CA LEU A 20 10.22 2.85 21.37
C LEU A 20 8.86 3.14 22.03
N HIS A 21 8.39 2.29 22.94
CA HIS A 21 7.13 2.54 23.65
C HIS A 21 7.19 3.79 24.54
N GLU A 22 8.36 4.12 25.11
CA GLU A 22 8.53 5.30 25.97
C GLU A 22 8.91 6.59 25.20
N ARG A 23 9.49 6.48 23.99
CA ARG A 23 9.94 7.66 23.22
C ARG A 23 8.89 8.21 22.25
N THR A 24 7.83 7.45 21.98
CA THR A 24 6.73 7.86 21.07
C THR A 24 5.85 8.97 21.68
N ILE A 25 5.91 9.19 23.00
CA ILE A 25 5.13 10.24 23.68
C ILE A 25 5.80 11.63 23.58
N GLN A 26 7.10 11.74 23.24
CA GLN A 26 7.84 13.00 23.32
C GLN A 26 8.23 13.66 21.98
N LYS A 27 8.07 13.00 20.82
CA LYS A 27 8.54 13.54 19.52
C LYS A 27 7.44 14.09 18.59
N THR A 28 6.24 14.34 19.09
CA THR A 28 5.12 14.90 18.29
C THR A 28 5.28 16.41 17.96
N HIS A 29 6.43 17.02 18.22
CA HIS A 29 6.71 18.40 17.85
C HIS A 29 8.02 18.52 17.07
N GLN A 30 7.98 18.27 15.77
CA GLN A 30 8.80 19.00 14.81
C GLN A 30 8.14 18.95 13.42
N ARG A 31 7.67 20.13 12.99
CA ARG A 31 7.10 20.41 11.68
C ARG A 31 8.21 20.42 10.65
N GLU A 32 8.06 19.64 9.58
CA GLU A 32 8.64 19.99 8.28
C GLU A 32 7.51 20.37 7.34
N ALA A 33 7.63 21.57 6.78
CA ALA A 33 6.68 22.19 5.88
C ALA A 33 7.07 21.87 4.43
N ASN A 34 6.07 21.52 3.61
CA ASN A 34 6.00 21.93 2.22
C ASN A 34 4.54 21.84 1.74
N PRO A 35 3.96 22.93 1.20
CA PRO A 35 2.59 22.92 0.69
C PRO A 35 2.57 22.72 -0.83
N THR A 36 1.71 21.82 -1.29
CA THR A 36 0.94 22.07 -2.51
C THR A 36 -0.53 21.90 -2.13
N CYS A 37 -1.19 23.06 -1.94
CA CYS A 37 -2.60 23.16 -1.62
C CYS A 37 -3.46 22.45 -2.66
N VAL A 38 -4.31 21.55 -2.21
CA VAL A 38 -5.54 21.19 -2.90
C VAL A 38 -6.63 22.09 -2.33
N ASP A 39 -7.35 22.76 -3.22
CA ASP A 39 -8.46 23.66 -2.92
C ASP A 39 -9.62 22.86 -2.29
N SER A 40 -9.65 22.80 -0.96
CA SER A 40 -10.82 22.34 -0.22
C SER A 40 -11.43 23.54 0.52
N THR A 41 -12.62 23.95 0.11
CA THR A 41 -13.35 25.11 0.63
C THR A 41 -13.86 24.96 2.07
N LYS A 42 -13.56 23.85 2.77
CA LYS A 42 -14.03 23.56 4.13
C LYS A 42 -12.95 23.75 5.18
N ARG A 43 -13.35 24.21 6.36
CA ARG A 43 -12.45 24.32 7.52
C ARG A 43 -12.03 22.92 8.00
N PRO A 44 -10.77 22.72 8.43
CA PRO A 44 -10.27 21.42 8.88
C PRO A 44 -11.15 20.73 9.95
N SER A 45 -11.80 21.50 10.83
CA SER A 45 -12.69 20.99 11.86
C SER A 45 -14.01 20.41 11.33
N GLU A 46 -14.56 20.97 10.25
CA GLU A 46 -15.82 20.53 9.65
C GLU A 46 -15.64 19.22 8.89
N LEU A 47 -14.51 19.07 8.17
CA LEU A 47 -14.14 17.83 7.50
C LEU A 47 -13.99 16.68 8.50
N VAL A 48 -13.33 16.93 9.63
CA VAL A 48 -13.17 15.92 10.70
C VAL A 48 -14.52 15.48 11.28
N LEU A 49 -15.45 16.41 11.51
CA LEU A 49 -16.79 16.07 12.03
C LEU A 49 -17.61 15.28 11.00
N LEU A 50 -17.52 15.66 9.73
CA LEU A 50 -18.20 14.97 8.65
C LEU A 50 -17.71 13.54 8.49
N GLU A 51 -16.40 13.32 8.48
CA GLU A 51 -15.82 11.97 8.37
C GLU A 51 -16.15 11.09 9.58
N LYS A 52 -16.16 11.65 10.79
CA LYS A 52 -16.67 10.92 11.96
C LYS A 52 -18.11 10.46 11.75
N THR A 53 -18.96 11.29 11.15
CA THR A 53 -20.36 10.96 10.84
C THR A 53 -20.42 9.85 9.79
N PHE A 54 -19.67 9.96 8.69
CA PHE A 54 -19.61 8.92 7.66
C PHE A 54 -19.10 7.58 8.21
N ASN A 55 -18.11 7.60 9.10
CA ASN A 55 -17.61 6.38 9.74
C ASN A 55 -18.63 5.75 10.70
N VAL A 56 -19.49 6.55 11.35
CA VAL A 56 -20.63 6.01 12.12
C VAL A 56 -21.63 5.33 11.19
N LEU A 57 -21.96 5.94 10.05
CA LEU A 57 -22.86 5.34 9.07
C LEU A 57 -22.28 4.05 8.48
N ASP A 58 -20.99 4.02 8.17
CA ASP A 58 -20.32 2.82 7.65
C ASP A 58 -20.32 1.66 8.66
N ARG A 59 -20.12 1.95 9.96
CA ARG A 59 -20.30 0.96 11.02
C ARG A 59 -21.74 0.48 11.14
N ALA A 60 -22.71 1.36 10.95
CA ALA A 60 -24.12 0.97 10.94
C ALA A 60 -24.43 0.05 9.75
N ILE A 61 -23.93 0.37 8.54
CA ILE A 61 -24.02 -0.50 7.36
C ILE A 61 -23.45 -1.88 7.69
N THR A 62 -22.23 -1.94 8.22
CA THR A 62 -21.58 -3.20 8.59
C THR A 62 -22.41 -4.00 9.61
N LYS A 63 -22.90 -3.34 10.66
CA LYS A 63 -23.66 -4.00 11.73
C LYS A 63 -25.02 -4.53 11.27
N PHE A 64 -25.74 -3.77 10.43
CA PHE A 64 -27.14 -4.07 10.10
C PHE A 64 -27.31 -4.75 8.74
N LEU A 65 -26.41 -4.51 7.78
CA LEU A 65 -26.51 -5.05 6.42
C LEU A 65 -25.51 -6.19 6.17
N ASP A 66 -24.40 -6.28 6.92
CA ASP A 66 -23.42 -7.38 6.85
C ASP A 66 -23.44 -8.27 8.09
N ALA A 67 -24.61 -8.45 8.73
CA ALA A 67 -24.73 -9.17 10.00
C ALA A 67 -24.17 -10.61 9.99
N THR A 68 -24.05 -11.21 8.81
CA THR A 68 -23.33 -12.47 8.59
C THR A 68 -22.31 -12.31 7.47
N ILE A 69 -21.04 -12.21 7.84
CA ILE A 69 -19.91 -12.21 6.90
C ILE A 69 -19.40 -13.64 6.68
N HIS A 70 -18.95 -13.94 5.47
CA HIS A 70 -18.35 -15.23 5.15
C HIS A 70 -16.87 -15.18 5.54
N ILE A 71 -16.32 -16.32 5.97
CA ILE A 71 -14.93 -16.40 6.44
C ILE A 71 -13.90 -15.91 5.41
N SER A 72 -14.23 -16.01 4.11
CA SER A 72 -13.37 -15.53 3.01
C SER A 72 -13.29 -14.02 2.88
N VAL A 73 -14.09 -13.26 3.64
CA VAL A 73 -13.99 -11.79 3.73
C VAL A 73 -14.06 -11.28 5.17
N ASP A 74 -13.91 -12.15 6.16
CA ASP A 74 -13.87 -11.76 7.57
C ASP A 74 -12.46 -11.24 7.93
N PRO A 75 -12.30 -9.95 8.26
CA PRO A 75 -10.99 -9.40 8.60
C PRO A 75 -10.32 -10.11 9.79
N ALA A 76 -11.09 -10.62 10.75
CA ALA A 76 -10.54 -11.29 11.92
C ALA A 76 -9.82 -12.60 11.53
N TYR A 77 -10.29 -13.26 10.48
CA TYR A 77 -9.64 -14.45 9.93
C TYR A 77 -8.56 -14.10 8.90
N ILE A 78 -8.84 -13.17 7.99
CA ILE A 78 -7.97 -12.82 6.86
C ILE A 78 -6.71 -12.09 7.31
N LEU A 79 -6.80 -11.27 8.35
CA LEU A 79 -5.65 -10.51 8.86
C LEU A 79 -5.04 -11.18 10.09
N SER A 80 -5.21 -12.50 10.24
CA SER A 80 -4.62 -13.27 11.33
C SER A 80 -3.17 -13.66 11.04
N ASP A 81 -2.38 -13.84 12.10
CA ASP A 81 -0.99 -14.32 12.05
C ASP A 81 -0.11 -13.53 11.06
N ASN A 82 0.54 -14.23 10.12
CA ASN A 82 1.47 -13.65 9.15
C ASN A 82 0.79 -12.78 8.09
N TRP A 83 -0.55 -12.75 8.08
CA TRP A 83 -1.35 -11.93 7.18
C TRP A 83 -1.76 -10.59 7.79
N ALA A 84 -1.48 -10.38 9.08
CA ALA A 84 -1.70 -9.10 9.73
C ALA A 84 -0.89 -7.99 9.05
N PRO A 85 -1.43 -6.75 8.98
CA PRO A 85 -0.67 -5.61 8.48
C PRO A 85 0.58 -5.35 9.33
N VAL A 86 1.57 -4.74 8.71
CA VAL A 86 2.81 -4.33 9.36
C VAL A 86 3.11 -2.88 9.08
N ASP A 87 3.73 -2.20 10.05
CA ASP A 87 4.13 -0.80 9.92
C ASP A 87 5.29 -0.61 8.92
N GLU A 88 5.44 0.63 8.45
CA GLU A 88 6.60 1.02 7.65
C GLU A 88 7.89 0.94 8.46
N ILE A 89 8.93 0.39 7.86
CA ILE A 89 10.27 0.30 8.43
C ILE A 89 11.20 1.15 7.57
N SER A 90 11.77 2.19 8.19
CA SER A 90 12.82 2.98 7.56
C SER A 90 14.05 2.14 7.25
N PRO A 91 14.90 2.53 6.28
CA PRO A 91 16.07 1.75 5.90
C PRO A 91 16.87 1.31 7.11
N THR A 92 16.90 0.00 7.33
CA THR A 92 17.50 -0.65 8.50
C THR A 92 18.46 -1.72 8.01
N GLU A 93 19.69 -1.71 8.52
CA GLU A 93 20.69 -2.72 8.18
C GLU A 93 20.27 -4.10 8.70
N CYS A 94 20.45 -5.12 7.86
CA CYS A 94 20.13 -6.50 8.21
C CYS A 94 21.36 -7.21 8.80
N ASN A 95 21.15 -7.99 9.86
CA ASN A 95 22.16 -8.86 10.44
C ASN A 95 22.22 -10.18 9.66
N VAL A 96 23.40 -10.56 9.18
CA VAL A 96 23.63 -11.88 8.56
C VAL A 96 23.74 -12.92 9.68
N MET A 97 22.73 -13.79 9.79
CA MET A 97 22.65 -14.83 10.84
C MET A 97 23.35 -16.12 10.43
N HIS A 98 23.36 -16.44 9.12
CA HIS A 98 23.98 -17.64 8.59
C HIS A 98 24.55 -17.38 7.19
N GLY A 99 25.69 -17.98 6.87
CA GLY A 99 26.36 -17.85 5.58
C GLY A 99 27.07 -16.49 5.38
N THR A 100 27.32 -16.13 4.13
CA THR A 100 27.93 -14.85 3.76
C THR A 100 27.32 -14.35 2.46
N ILE A 101 26.93 -13.08 2.41
CA ILE A 101 26.40 -12.46 1.19
C ILE A 101 27.55 -12.30 0.18
N PRO A 102 27.44 -12.85 -1.04
CA PRO A 102 28.49 -12.71 -2.05
C PRO A 102 28.78 -11.25 -2.38
N GLN A 103 30.06 -10.89 -2.45
CA GLN A 103 30.49 -9.50 -2.74
C GLN A 103 30.06 -9.01 -4.13
N CYS A 104 29.89 -9.94 -5.09
CA CYS A 104 29.42 -9.62 -6.43
C CYS A 104 27.91 -9.38 -6.51
N LEU A 105 27.13 -9.74 -5.49
CA LEU A 105 25.69 -9.50 -5.47
C LEU A 105 25.43 -8.03 -5.13
N SER A 106 24.99 -7.26 -6.11
CA SER A 106 24.64 -5.85 -5.96
C SER A 106 23.34 -5.57 -6.69
N GLY A 107 22.31 -5.15 -5.97
CA GLY A 107 20.99 -4.92 -6.52
C GLY A 107 19.92 -4.73 -5.47
N VAL A 108 18.66 -4.76 -5.90
CA VAL A 108 17.51 -4.59 -5.02
C VAL A 108 16.51 -5.69 -5.30
N TYR A 109 16.11 -6.40 -4.25
CA TYR A 109 14.97 -7.29 -4.26
C TYR A 109 13.74 -6.53 -3.74
N LEU A 110 12.67 -6.52 -4.54
CA LEU A 110 11.43 -5.85 -4.20
C LEU A 110 10.28 -6.86 -4.17
N ARG A 111 9.38 -6.70 -3.21
CA ARG A 111 8.12 -7.44 -3.13
C ARG A 111 7.00 -6.48 -2.81
N ASN A 112 5.96 -6.46 -3.62
CA ASN A 112 4.72 -5.75 -3.35
C ASN A 112 3.70 -6.71 -2.73
N GLY A 113 2.73 -6.16 -2.01
CA GLY A 113 1.62 -6.92 -1.46
C GLY A 113 0.63 -6.03 -0.71
N PRO A 114 -0.54 -6.59 -0.37
CA PRO A 114 -1.56 -5.88 0.39
C PRO A 114 -1.18 -5.78 1.87
N SER A 115 -1.35 -4.59 2.43
CA SER A 115 -1.25 -4.32 3.86
C SER A 115 -2.24 -3.18 4.18
N PRO A 116 -3.40 -3.43 4.81
CA PRO A 116 -4.33 -2.36 5.10
C PRO A 116 -3.72 -1.37 6.10
N HIS A 117 -3.65 -0.08 5.73
CA HIS A 117 -3.04 0.93 6.59
C HIS A 117 -3.93 1.27 7.81
N PHE A 118 -5.24 1.33 7.60
CA PHE A 118 -6.24 1.42 8.65
C PHE A 118 -7.01 0.10 8.75
N PRO A 119 -7.40 -0.35 9.96
CA PRO A 119 -8.22 -1.53 10.11
C PRO A 119 -9.50 -1.42 9.26
N PRO A 120 -9.82 -2.42 8.43
CA PRO A 120 -11.01 -2.37 7.59
C PRO A 120 -12.28 -2.41 8.44
N ASN A 121 -13.30 -1.68 8.02
CA ASN A 121 -14.61 -1.70 8.64
C ASN A 121 -15.57 -2.59 7.83
N GLY A 122 -15.85 -3.79 8.33
CA GLY A 122 -16.71 -4.78 7.66
C GLY A 122 -15.95 -5.71 6.73
N PRO A 123 -16.63 -6.31 5.72
CA PRO A 123 -16.02 -7.28 4.80
C PRO A 123 -14.74 -6.76 4.15
N TYR A 124 -13.70 -7.59 4.13
CA TYR A 124 -12.38 -7.27 3.59
C TYR A 124 -11.80 -8.49 2.89
N HIS A 125 -11.32 -8.33 1.65
CA HIS A 125 -10.54 -9.36 0.98
C HIS A 125 -9.05 -8.96 0.95
N TYR A 126 -8.15 -9.95 0.87
CA TYR A 126 -6.70 -9.70 0.76
C TYR A 126 -6.36 -8.66 -0.31
N PHE A 127 -7.06 -8.68 -1.44
CA PHE A 127 -6.80 -7.78 -2.57
C PHE A 127 -7.21 -6.31 -2.33
N ASP A 128 -7.96 -6.02 -1.26
CA ASP A 128 -8.40 -4.65 -0.94
C ASP A 128 -7.38 -3.85 -0.11
N GLY A 129 -6.32 -4.50 0.40
CA GLY A 129 -5.31 -3.84 1.24
C GLY A 129 -4.42 -2.85 0.49
N ASP A 130 -3.95 -1.80 1.17
CA ASP A 130 -3.04 -0.82 0.56
C ASP A 130 -1.73 -1.46 0.10
N GLY A 131 -1.19 -1.00 -1.03
CA GLY A 131 0.06 -1.51 -1.56
C GLY A 131 1.22 -1.16 -0.66
N MET A 132 1.97 -2.18 -0.23
CA MET A 132 3.16 -2.02 0.58
C MET A 132 4.34 -2.74 -0.07
N VAL A 133 5.39 -1.97 -0.35
CA VAL A 133 6.60 -2.46 -0.98
C VAL A 133 7.63 -2.74 0.09
N HIS A 134 8.09 -3.99 0.13
CA HIS A 134 9.26 -4.43 0.86
C HIS A 134 10.47 -4.39 -0.07
N CYS A 135 11.55 -3.78 0.40
CA CYS A 135 12.78 -3.57 -0.33
C CYS A 135 13.94 -4.15 0.46
N ILE A 136 14.75 -5.01 -0.17
CA ILE A 136 16.05 -5.43 0.34
C ILE A 136 17.10 -4.98 -0.66
N ARG A 137 17.86 -3.95 -0.29
CA ARG A 137 19.03 -3.50 -1.07
C ARG A 137 20.25 -4.26 -0.62
N ILE A 138 20.95 -4.89 -1.55
CA ILE A 138 22.17 -5.65 -1.30
C ILE A 138 23.33 -4.96 -2.01
N SER A 139 24.43 -4.73 -1.31
CA SER A 139 25.64 -4.16 -1.90
C SER A 139 26.85 -4.43 -1.01
N HIS A 140 27.98 -4.83 -1.59
CA HIS A 140 29.25 -5.05 -0.88
C HIS A 140 29.13 -5.98 0.32
N GLY A 141 28.40 -7.10 0.17
CA GLY A 141 28.18 -8.07 1.23
C GLY A 141 27.28 -7.61 2.38
N ARG A 142 26.63 -6.44 2.27
CA ARG A 142 25.64 -5.92 3.23
C ARG A 142 24.24 -5.91 2.64
N ALA A 143 23.24 -6.01 3.51
CA ALA A 143 21.83 -5.89 3.14
C ALA A 143 21.14 -4.82 3.99
N THR A 144 20.27 -4.03 3.38
CA THR A 144 19.43 -3.02 4.03
C THR A 144 17.99 -3.28 3.65
N PHE A 145 17.11 -3.39 4.66
CA PHE A 145 15.69 -3.58 4.47
C PHE A 145 14.93 -2.28 4.69
N CYS A 146 13.89 -2.06 3.89
CA CYS A 146 12.92 -1.00 4.06
C CYS A 146 11.53 -1.51 3.69
N SER A 147 10.49 -0.97 4.32
CA SER A 147 9.12 -1.17 3.90
C SER A 147 8.34 0.16 3.88
N ARG A 148 7.62 0.40 2.78
CA ARG A 148 6.87 1.65 2.53
C ARG A 148 5.55 1.36 1.86
N TYR A 149 4.51 2.07 2.28
CA TYR A 149 3.26 2.11 1.53
C TYR A 149 3.45 2.89 0.24
N VAL A 150 2.84 2.39 -0.83
CA VAL A 150 2.64 3.15 -2.06
C VAL A 150 1.64 4.26 -1.73
N LYS A 151 2.05 5.52 -1.94
CA LYS A 151 1.23 6.70 -1.63
C LYS A 151 0.15 6.91 -2.70
N THR A 152 -0.82 5.99 -2.74
CA THR A 152 -1.98 6.06 -3.63
C THR A 152 -2.94 7.17 -3.23
N ASN A 153 -3.83 7.57 -4.14
CA ASN A 153 -4.89 8.53 -3.82
C ASN A 153 -5.76 8.06 -2.64
N LYS A 154 -6.13 6.77 -2.60
CA LYS A 154 -6.80 6.14 -1.45
C LYS A 154 -5.97 6.33 -0.17
N TYR A 155 -4.70 5.91 -0.19
CA TYR A 155 -3.82 5.99 0.99
C TYR A 155 -3.71 7.43 1.52
N LEU A 156 -3.48 8.40 0.63
CA LEU A 156 -3.31 9.80 0.98
C LEU A 156 -4.58 10.38 1.61
N PHE A 157 -5.76 10.07 1.04
CA PHE A 157 -7.03 10.52 1.58
C PHE A 157 -7.33 9.89 2.94
N GLU A 158 -7.19 8.57 3.08
CA GLU A 158 -7.43 7.88 4.34
C GLU A 158 -6.48 8.36 5.45
N ASN A 159 -5.22 8.67 5.11
CA ASN A 159 -4.28 9.26 6.05
C ASN A 159 -4.64 10.70 6.45
N GLN A 160 -5.24 11.48 5.53
CA GLN A 160 -5.76 12.82 5.83
C GLN A 160 -6.93 12.75 6.81
N VAL A 161 -7.86 11.81 6.62
CA VAL A 161 -9.06 11.69 7.46
C VAL A 161 -8.86 10.79 8.69
N ARG A 162 -7.73 10.07 8.76
CA ARG A 162 -7.32 9.16 9.84
C ARG A 162 -8.29 8.00 10.06
N SER A 163 -8.82 7.45 8.98
CA SER A 163 -9.75 6.32 9.01
C SER A 163 -9.82 5.59 7.67
N HIS A 164 -10.20 4.31 7.71
CA HIS A 164 -10.68 3.59 6.53
C HIS A 164 -11.93 4.28 6.00
N ALA A 165 -11.88 4.76 4.76
CA ALA A 165 -12.91 5.61 4.18
C ALA A 165 -13.26 5.22 2.74
N ILE A 166 -12.34 4.57 2.03
CA ILE A 166 -12.57 4.07 0.68
C ILE A 166 -13.07 2.63 0.79
N PRO A 167 -14.20 2.30 0.14
CA PRO A 167 -14.81 0.98 0.30
C PRO A 167 -13.91 -0.13 -0.25
N ASN A 168 -13.87 -1.26 0.45
CA ASN A 168 -13.27 -2.50 -0.04
C ASN A 168 -14.13 -3.02 -1.19
N ILE A 169 -13.56 -3.13 -2.39
CA ILE A 169 -14.34 -3.47 -3.58
C ILE A 169 -14.63 -4.96 -3.59
N VAL A 170 -13.61 -5.81 -3.39
CA VAL A 170 -13.78 -7.26 -3.47
C VAL A 170 -14.50 -7.79 -2.22
N GLY A 171 -14.06 -7.39 -1.03
CA GLY A 171 -14.73 -7.74 0.23
C GLY A 171 -16.18 -7.24 0.28
N GLY A 172 -16.42 -6.02 -0.20
CA GLY A 172 -17.73 -5.38 -0.19
C GLY A 172 -18.77 -5.96 -1.15
N MET A 173 -18.38 -6.87 -2.05
CA MET A 173 -19.33 -7.59 -2.95
C MET A 173 -20.20 -8.60 -2.20
N GLN A 174 -19.91 -8.89 -0.93
CA GLN A 174 -20.72 -9.79 -0.12
C GLN A 174 -22.02 -9.09 0.35
N GLY A 175 -22.98 -8.95 -0.56
CA GLY A 175 -24.33 -8.45 -0.25
C GLY A 175 -24.72 -7.22 -1.06
N LEU A 176 -25.77 -7.36 -1.87
CA LEU A 176 -26.20 -6.28 -2.76
C LEU A 176 -26.61 -5.01 -1.98
N GLY A 177 -27.31 -5.17 -0.86
CA GLY A 177 -27.78 -4.05 -0.05
C GLY A 177 -26.64 -3.27 0.62
N SER A 178 -25.68 -3.96 1.24
CA SER A 178 -24.52 -3.33 1.87
C SER A 178 -23.57 -2.71 0.84
N PHE A 179 -23.41 -3.35 -0.32
CA PHE A 179 -22.65 -2.78 -1.45
C PHE A 179 -23.27 -1.46 -1.95
N ILE A 180 -24.58 -1.41 -2.19
CA ILE A 180 -25.27 -0.17 -2.60
C ILE A 180 -25.13 0.90 -1.52
N ALA A 181 -25.33 0.55 -0.25
CA ALA A 181 -25.20 1.51 0.85
C ALA A 181 -23.79 2.11 0.95
N ARG A 182 -22.74 1.29 0.78
CA ARG A 182 -21.34 1.76 0.73
C ARG A 182 -21.06 2.62 -0.50
N ALA A 183 -21.64 2.29 -1.66
CA ALA A 183 -21.51 3.11 -2.87
C ALA A 183 -22.16 4.50 -2.69
N VAL A 184 -23.32 4.57 -2.03
CA VAL A 184 -23.96 5.85 -1.68
C VAL A 184 -23.09 6.64 -0.70
N LEU A 185 -22.58 5.99 0.35
CA LEU A 185 -21.70 6.63 1.32
C LEU A 185 -20.39 7.13 0.68
N PHE A 186 -19.80 6.34 -0.21
CA PHE A 186 -18.62 6.74 -0.98
C PHE A 186 -18.93 7.93 -1.89
N SER A 187 -20.07 7.92 -2.58
CA SER A 187 -20.52 9.07 -3.38
C SER A 187 -20.67 10.33 -2.53
N ALA A 188 -21.19 10.20 -1.31
CA ALA A 188 -21.24 11.31 -0.36
C ALA A 188 -19.83 11.81 0.03
N ARG A 189 -18.84 10.93 0.23
CA ARG A 189 -17.44 11.34 0.47
C ARG A 189 -16.83 12.07 -0.73
N VAL A 190 -17.11 11.63 -1.95
CA VAL A 190 -16.67 12.31 -3.18
C VAL A 190 -17.22 13.74 -3.22
N VAL A 191 -18.51 13.92 -2.99
CA VAL A 191 -19.18 15.22 -3.05
C VAL A 191 -18.82 16.13 -1.87
N PHE A 192 -18.83 15.60 -0.65
CA PHE A 192 -18.77 16.42 0.55
C PHE A 192 -17.40 16.47 1.22
N SER A 193 -16.55 15.46 1.02
CA SER A 193 -15.22 15.38 1.62
C SER A 193 -14.10 15.66 0.62
N GLY A 194 -14.44 15.82 -0.66
CA GLY A 194 -13.49 16.21 -1.70
C GLY A 194 -12.57 15.08 -2.15
N TYR A 195 -13.02 13.82 -2.05
CA TYR A 195 -12.26 12.71 -2.65
C TYR A 195 -12.24 12.84 -4.17
N ASP A 196 -11.04 13.00 -4.75
CA ASP A 196 -10.86 13.16 -6.18
C ASP A 196 -10.81 11.79 -6.88
N ILE A 197 -11.96 11.34 -7.38
CA ILE A 197 -12.07 10.07 -8.12
C ILE A 197 -11.24 10.05 -9.42
N LYS A 198 -10.86 11.21 -9.97
CA LYS A 198 -10.05 11.25 -11.20
C LYS A 198 -8.63 10.76 -10.97
N LYS A 199 -8.16 10.84 -9.72
CA LYS A 199 -6.86 10.28 -9.28
C LYS A 199 -6.95 8.80 -8.91
N GLY A 200 -8.03 8.11 -9.26
CA GLY A 200 -8.19 6.67 -9.06
C GLY A 200 -8.63 6.28 -7.65
N ILE A 201 -8.98 5.01 -7.50
CA ILE A 201 -9.38 4.36 -6.23
C ILE A 201 -8.56 3.12 -5.93
N GLY A 202 -7.52 2.84 -6.73
CA GLY A 202 -6.76 1.60 -6.58
C GLY A 202 -5.76 1.64 -5.45
N VAL A 203 -5.27 0.44 -5.17
CA VAL A 203 -4.42 0.14 -4.01
C VAL A 203 -2.95 -0.10 -4.39
N ALA A 204 -2.65 -0.29 -5.68
CA ALA A 204 -1.29 -0.52 -6.18
C ALA A 204 -0.53 -1.67 -5.47
N ASN A 205 -1.23 -2.77 -5.15
CA ASN A 205 -0.72 -3.86 -4.31
C ASN A 205 -0.41 -5.17 -5.06
N THR A 206 -0.67 -5.26 -6.37
CA THR A 206 -0.66 -6.52 -7.11
C THR A 206 0.75 -6.93 -7.56
N SER A 207 1.50 -6.02 -8.19
CA SER A 207 2.81 -6.35 -8.76
C SER A 207 3.75 -5.13 -8.89
N LEU A 208 4.96 -5.39 -9.38
CA LEU A 208 5.96 -4.39 -9.74
C LEU A 208 6.51 -4.67 -11.14
N ALA A 209 6.74 -3.62 -11.93
CA ALA A 209 7.37 -3.74 -13.24
C ALA A 209 8.23 -2.51 -13.57
N LEU A 210 9.21 -2.67 -14.46
CA LEU A 210 9.96 -1.56 -15.04
C LEU A 210 9.28 -1.13 -16.35
N LEU A 211 8.72 0.08 -16.38
CA LEU A 211 7.99 0.61 -17.52
C LEU A 211 8.57 1.95 -17.95
N GLY A 212 9.07 2.03 -19.19
CA GLY A 212 9.67 3.25 -19.73
C GLY A 212 10.79 3.80 -18.83
N GLY A 213 11.58 2.91 -18.22
CA GLY A 213 12.65 3.28 -17.28
C GLY A 213 12.20 3.60 -15.85
N ASN A 214 10.89 3.58 -15.55
CA ASN A 214 10.35 3.81 -14.22
C ASN A 214 9.99 2.49 -13.55
N LEU A 215 10.38 2.32 -12.29
CA LEU A 215 9.83 1.24 -11.46
C LEU A 215 8.41 1.62 -11.07
N CYS A 216 7.44 0.74 -11.34
CA CYS A 216 6.03 1.02 -11.09
C CYS A 216 5.39 -0.06 -10.22
N ALA A 217 4.59 0.36 -9.23
CA ALA A 217 3.61 -0.48 -8.55
C ALA A 217 2.30 -0.50 -9.33
N LEU A 218 1.75 -1.70 -9.50
CA LEU A 218 0.62 -1.96 -10.38
C LEU A 218 -0.54 -2.57 -9.61
N CYS A 219 -1.76 -2.27 -10.06
CA CYS A 219 -2.99 -2.92 -9.68
C CYS A 219 -3.97 -2.81 -10.84
N GLU A 220 -4.79 -3.84 -11.06
CA GLU A 220 -5.74 -3.94 -12.16
C GLU A 220 -6.80 -2.82 -12.14
N SER A 221 -7.00 -2.14 -11.01
CA SER A 221 -8.05 -1.14 -10.82
C SER A 221 -7.60 0.31 -11.05
N ASP A 222 -6.32 0.56 -11.34
CA ASP A 222 -5.77 1.92 -11.41
C ASP A 222 -4.60 2.01 -12.41
N ILE A 223 -4.18 3.24 -12.68
CA ILE A 223 -2.95 3.50 -13.42
C ILE A 223 -1.72 3.25 -12.54
N PRO A 224 -0.54 3.00 -13.15
CA PRO A 224 0.68 2.69 -12.42
C PRO A 224 1.14 3.81 -11.48
N TYR A 225 1.72 3.43 -10.34
CA TYR A 225 2.38 4.36 -9.42
C TYR A 225 3.89 4.23 -9.53
N ALA A 226 4.57 5.28 -9.98
CA ALA A 226 6.01 5.30 -10.10
C ALA A 226 6.68 5.34 -8.71
N LEU A 227 7.73 4.55 -8.55
CA LEU A 227 8.53 4.41 -7.36
C LEU A 227 10.00 4.72 -7.66
N LYS A 228 10.67 5.32 -6.68
CA LYS A 228 12.11 5.58 -6.73
C LYS A 228 12.77 4.94 -5.52
N ILE A 229 13.82 4.16 -5.78
CA ILE A 229 14.69 3.63 -4.72
C ILE A 229 15.85 4.60 -4.53
N LYS A 230 16.07 5.03 -3.29
CA LYS A 230 17.22 5.87 -2.91
C LYS A 230 18.47 5.01 -2.68
N ASP A 231 19.63 5.66 -2.68
CA ASP A 231 20.92 5.00 -2.44
C ASP A 231 21.01 4.35 -1.06
N ASN A 232 20.26 4.83 -0.07
CA ASN A 232 20.18 4.21 1.26
C ASN A 232 19.19 3.03 1.33
N GLY A 233 18.52 2.66 0.24
CA GLY A 233 17.52 1.59 0.17
C GLY A 233 16.08 2.01 0.50
N ASP A 234 15.83 3.29 0.79
CA ASP A 234 14.48 3.83 1.00
C ASP A 234 13.68 3.82 -0.30
N VAL A 235 12.35 3.68 -0.19
CA VAL A 235 11.43 3.67 -1.33
C VAL A 235 10.52 4.89 -1.26
N ILE A 236 10.46 5.66 -2.34
CA ILE A 236 9.59 6.85 -2.45
C ILE A 236 8.58 6.63 -3.56
N THR A 237 7.31 6.94 -3.30
CA THR A 237 6.30 7.08 -4.34
C THR A 237 6.42 8.45 -5.00
N MET A 238 6.63 8.45 -6.32
CA MET A 238 6.72 9.66 -7.13
C MET A 238 5.33 10.15 -7.56
N GLY A 239 4.33 9.27 -7.58
CA GLY A 239 2.95 9.55 -7.99
C GLY A 239 2.47 8.62 -9.09
N GLN A 240 1.30 8.90 -9.65
CA GLN A 240 0.78 8.19 -10.82
C GLN A 240 1.62 8.53 -12.06
N ILE A 241 1.78 7.56 -12.97
CA ILE A 241 2.41 7.76 -14.27
C ILE A 241 1.46 7.36 -15.38
N ASP A 242 1.13 8.32 -16.23
CA ASP A 242 0.22 8.19 -17.38
C ASP A 242 0.96 8.18 -18.73
N PHE A 243 2.29 8.14 -18.70
CA PHE A 243 3.19 8.17 -19.87
C PHE A 243 2.90 9.36 -20.81
N ASN A 244 2.82 10.57 -20.26
CA ASN A 244 2.51 11.82 -20.98
C ASN A 244 1.10 11.81 -21.57
N GLY A 245 0.14 11.29 -20.80
CA GLY A 245 -1.26 11.17 -21.20
C GLY A 245 -1.57 10.04 -22.20
N ASN A 246 -0.58 9.21 -22.56
CA ASN A 246 -0.78 8.08 -23.48
C ASN A 246 -1.46 6.88 -22.80
N LEU A 247 -1.46 6.82 -21.47
CA LEU A 247 -2.18 5.82 -20.69
C LEU A 247 -3.37 6.46 -19.99
N SER A 248 -4.51 6.45 -20.67
CA SER A 248 -5.77 7.03 -20.18
C SER A 248 -6.58 6.08 -19.28
N MET A 249 -6.11 4.84 -19.08
CA MET A 249 -6.83 3.79 -18.37
C MET A 249 -5.92 2.81 -17.64
N ASN A 250 -6.52 2.04 -16.72
CA ASN A 250 -5.91 0.90 -16.08
C ASN A 250 -5.45 -0.17 -17.11
N MET A 251 -4.48 -0.97 -16.69
CA MET A 251 -3.95 -2.10 -17.45
C MET A 251 -3.71 -3.28 -16.51
N THR A 252 -3.48 -4.46 -17.08
CA THR A 252 -3.08 -5.64 -16.31
C THR A 252 -1.86 -5.36 -15.42
N ALA A 253 -1.86 -5.92 -14.21
CA ALA A 253 -0.69 -5.92 -13.34
C ALA A 253 0.43 -6.87 -13.85
N HIS A 254 0.15 -7.74 -14.82
CA HIS A 254 1.06 -8.79 -15.25
C HIS A 254 1.55 -8.63 -16.70
N LEU A 255 1.89 -7.40 -17.08
CA LEU A 255 2.52 -7.12 -18.37
C LEU A 255 3.82 -7.92 -18.57
N LYS A 256 4.20 -8.08 -19.84
CA LYS A 256 5.43 -8.77 -20.24
C LYS A 256 6.35 -7.81 -20.95
N ILE A 257 7.64 -7.88 -20.62
CA ILE A 257 8.67 -7.07 -21.24
C ILE A 257 9.50 -7.99 -22.12
N ASP A 258 9.60 -7.66 -23.41
CA ASP A 258 10.51 -8.37 -24.31
C ASP A 258 11.96 -8.04 -23.93
N PRO A 259 12.80 -9.04 -23.60
CA PRO A 259 14.18 -8.79 -23.19
C PRO A 259 15.05 -8.23 -24.32
N ASN A 260 14.69 -8.40 -25.59
CA ASN A 260 15.43 -7.92 -26.76
C ASN A 260 15.00 -6.52 -27.14
N THR A 261 13.70 -6.30 -27.39
CA THR A 261 13.20 -5.00 -27.86
C THR A 261 12.96 -4.00 -26.74
N LYS A 262 12.85 -4.48 -25.49
CA LYS A 262 12.45 -3.71 -24.30
C LYS A 262 11.03 -3.17 -24.35
N GLU A 263 10.23 -3.61 -25.32
CA GLU A 263 8.82 -3.26 -25.41
C GLU A 263 8.03 -3.94 -24.29
N ALA A 264 7.06 -3.21 -23.74
CA ALA A 264 6.14 -3.69 -22.73
C ALA A 264 4.79 -4.01 -23.38
N PHE A 265 4.38 -5.28 -23.29
CA PHE A 265 3.10 -5.77 -23.77
C PHE A 265 2.13 -5.90 -22.58
N ALA A 266 1.06 -5.13 -22.63
CA ALA A 266 -0.02 -5.13 -21.64
C ALA A 266 -1.37 -5.20 -22.35
N PHE A 267 -2.39 -5.68 -21.63
CA PHE A 267 -3.78 -5.70 -22.08
C PHE A 267 -4.67 -5.04 -21.03
N ARG A 268 -5.91 -4.81 -21.44
CA ARG A 268 -7.03 -4.46 -20.56
C ARG A 268 -8.13 -5.49 -20.74
#